data_AF-A0A562M6U2-F1
#
_entry.id   AF-A0A562M6U2-F1
#
_cell.length_a   1.000
_cell.length_b   1.000
_cell.length_c   1.000
_cell.angle_alpha   90.00
_cell.angle_beta   90.00
_cell.angle_gamma   90.00
#
_symmetry.space_group_name_H-M   'P 1'
#
loop_
_entity.id
_entity.type
_entity.pdbx_description
1 polymer ?
#
loop_
_entity_poly.entity_id
_entity_poly.type
_entity_poly.pdbx_seq_one_letter_code
_entity_poly.pdbx_strand_id
1 'polypeptide(L)'
;MKHNNLMNQFKDNELPLGELEKLGLYIQGRILLSRDNINALLTGRRTEMTNFRDLKFDGLSIPELDAKLSLKKDQDGTVSLNVHPIYKVAKSHELLDENESQKLQNGEIDNIAKDQEVQKGKVRKIIIEYDEQTKEFISYDPEKVSVPLKVNSETLNEEQIDQFKTGQIVELSDGTKFQHTALNPQGIRSDNKRLALSVLFDAGISYLVYKGIQALKNRAAKFQNEGFTNGYNQAVADMKQKGELKDSNVTIQQLIDKHTPNQESRGYGRSSSR
;
A
#
# COMPACT_ATOMS: atom_id res chain seq x y z
N MET A 1 4.96 10.95 -26.12
CA MET A 1 5.58 10.54 -24.85
C MET A 1 4.61 9.63 -24.12
N LYS A 2 5.00 8.37 -23.84
CA LYS A 2 4.13 7.40 -23.15
C LYS A 2 4.00 7.83 -21.69
N HIS A 3 2.79 8.21 -21.27
CA HIS A 3 2.49 8.54 -19.89
C HIS A 3 2.29 7.22 -19.14
N ASN A 4 3.30 6.79 -18.37
CA ASN A 4 3.15 5.67 -17.45
C ASN A 4 2.32 6.15 -16.24
N ASN A 5 1.17 5.51 -15.98
CA ASN A 5 0.47 5.59 -14.70
C ASN A 5 1.43 5.07 -13.61
N LEU A 6 2.04 5.99 -12.86
CA LEU A 6 3.22 5.75 -12.04
C LEU A 6 2.95 5.18 -10.64
N MET A 7 1.71 4.82 -10.27
CA MET A 7 1.44 4.40 -8.89
C MET A 7 1.01 2.94 -8.72
N ASN A 8 0.30 2.34 -9.68
CA ASN A 8 -0.23 0.99 -9.52
C ASN A 8 0.50 -0.03 -10.40
N GLN A 9 0.98 -1.11 -9.78
CA GLN A 9 1.57 -2.27 -10.49
C GLN A 9 0.49 -3.09 -11.23
N PHE A 10 -0.76 -2.99 -10.75
CA PHE A 10 -1.95 -3.66 -11.26
C PHE A 10 -3.08 -2.64 -11.47
N LYS A 11 -3.94 -2.86 -12.45
CA LYS A 11 -5.12 -2.01 -12.69
C LYS A 11 -6.31 -2.50 -11.87
N ASP A 12 -7.24 -1.60 -11.56
CA ASP A 12 -8.45 -1.93 -10.81
C ASP A 12 -9.27 -3.06 -11.46
N ASN A 13 -9.31 -3.08 -12.81
CA ASN A 13 -10.00 -4.11 -13.58
C ASN A 13 -9.20 -5.43 -13.70
N GLU A 14 -7.99 -5.50 -13.16
CA GLU A 14 -7.18 -6.72 -13.06
C GLU A 14 -7.39 -7.46 -11.72
N LEU A 15 -8.22 -6.94 -10.81
CA LEU A 15 -8.52 -7.63 -9.56
C LEU A 15 -9.20 -8.99 -9.83
N PRO A 16 -8.69 -10.10 -9.27
CA PRO A 16 -9.22 -11.44 -9.53
C PRO A 16 -10.51 -11.68 -8.75
N LEU A 17 -11.63 -11.12 -9.22
CA LEU A 17 -12.93 -11.14 -8.53
C LEU A 17 -13.40 -12.55 -8.17
N GLY A 18 -13.17 -13.53 -9.04
CA GLY A 18 -13.53 -14.93 -8.77
C GLY A 18 -12.74 -15.57 -7.62
N GLU A 19 -11.48 -15.19 -7.43
CA GLU A 19 -10.68 -15.66 -6.28
C GLU A 19 -11.08 -14.91 -4.99
N LEU A 20 -11.38 -13.62 -5.09
CA LEU A 20 -11.93 -12.84 -3.98
C LEU A 20 -13.27 -13.40 -3.52
N GLU A 21 -14.14 -13.84 -4.44
CA GLU A 21 -15.42 -14.47 -4.12
C GLU A 21 -15.24 -15.78 -3.35
N LYS A 22 -14.28 -16.63 -3.75
CA LYS A 22 -13.94 -17.87 -3.02
C LYS A 22 -13.47 -17.62 -1.59
N LEU A 23 -12.90 -16.45 -1.31
CA LEU A 23 -12.50 -16.01 0.03
C LEU A 23 -13.60 -15.24 0.78
N GLY A 24 -14.80 -15.10 0.20
CA GLY A 24 -15.88 -14.29 0.77
C GLY A 24 -15.61 -12.78 0.74
N LEU A 25 -14.61 -12.33 -0.02
CA LEU A 25 -14.22 -10.93 -0.16
C LEU A 25 -14.90 -10.23 -1.33
N TYR A 26 -15.72 -10.94 -2.11
CA TYR A 26 -16.54 -10.37 -3.17
C TYR A 26 -17.92 -11.01 -3.14
N ILE A 27 -18.96 -10.21 -2.88
CA ILE A 27 -20.33 -10.68 -2.75
C ILE A 27 -21.26 -9.67 -3.42
N GLN A 28 -22.16 -10.15 -4.29
CA GLN A 28 -23.20 -9.33 -4.94
C GLN A 28 -22.66 -8.06 -5.61
N GLY A 29 -21.54 -8.19 -6.34
CA GLY A 29 -20.94 -7.06 -7.05
C GLY A 29 -20.10 -6.13 -6.17
N ARG A 30 -19.91 -6.42 -4.88
CA ARG A 30 -19.19 -5.56 -3.94
C ARG A 30 -17.95 -6.25 -3.38
N ILE A 31 -16.82 -5.56 -3.43
CA ILE A 31 -15.58 -5.98 -2.78
C ILE A 31 -15.65 -5.61 -1.29
N LEU A 32 -15.41 -6.59 -0.41
CA LEU A 32 -15.41 -6.48 1.04
C LEU A 32 -13.99 -6.34 1.59
N LEU A 33 -13.21 -5.44 1.00
CA LEU A 33 -11.88 -5.06 1.48
C LEU A 33 -11.86 -3.57 1.83
N SER A 34 -11.08 -3.22 2.84
CA SER A 34 -10.77 -1.81 3.11
C SER A 34 -10.03 -1.20 1.91
N ARG A 35 -10.10 0.11 1.77
CA ARG A 35 -9.39 0.82 0.69
C ARG A 35 -7.90 0.62 0.76
N ASP A 36 -7.34 0.69 1.97
CA ASP A 36 -5.92 0.51 2.18
C ASP A 36 -5.51 -0.88 1.68
N ASN A 37 -6.32 -1.92 1.93
CA ASN A 37 -6.07 -3.26 1.40
C ASN A 37 -6.19 -3.33 -0.13
N ILE A 38 -7.19 -2.70 -0.74
CA ILE A 38 -7.30 -2.64 -2.22
C ILE A 38 -6.09 -1.93 -2.82
N ASN A 39 -5.74 -0.77 -2.29
CA ASN A 39 -4.57 0.00 -2.72
C ASN A 39 -3.28 -0.82 -2.53
N ALA A 40 -3.16 -1.56 -1.42
CA ALA A 40 -2.03 -2.46 -1.18
C ALA A 40 -1.90 -3.48 -2.30
N LEU A 41 -2.98 -4.18 -2.62
CA LEU A 41 -3.01 -5.17 -3.71
C LEU A 41 -2.57 -4.55 -5.04
N LEU A 42 -3.16 -3.41 -5.42
CA LEU A 42 -2.89 -2.73 -6.69
C LEU A 42 -1.46 -2.17 -6.80
N THR A 43 -0.82 -1.89 -5.67
CA THR A 43 0.56 -1.40 -5.59
C THR A 43 1.58 -2.51 -5.36
N GLY A 44 1.14 -3.77 -5.34
CA GLY A 44 2.00 -4.94 -5.16
C GLY A 44 2.47 -5.19 -3.72
N ARG A 45 1.77 -4.62 -2.74
CA ARG A 45 1.99 -4.81 -1.30
C ARG A 45 1.04 -5.87 -0.73
N ARG A 46 1.25 -6.21 0.54
CA ARG A 46 0.36 -7.10 1.29
C ARG A 46 -0.77 -6.34 1.99
N THR A 47 -1.92 -7.00 2.11
CA THR A 47 -3.03 -6.55 2.96
C THR A 47 -2.70 -6.69 4.45
N GLU A 48 -3.56 -6.14 5.31
CA GLU A 48 -3.60 -6.56 6.71
C GLU A 48 -3.92 -8.06 6.82
N MET A 49 -3.58 -8.64 7.97
CA MET A 49 -3.99 -10.00 8.35
C MET A 49 -5.52 -10.05 8.42
N THR A 50 -6.11 -11.01 7.72
CA THR A 50 -7.56 -11.23 7.70
C THR A 50 -7.86 -12.64 8.14
N ASN A 51 -8.89 -12.77 8.99
CA ASN A 51 -9.43 -14.05 9.42
C ASN A 51 -10.51 -14.49 8.42
N PHE A 52 -10.20 -15.52 7.64
CA PHE A 52 -11.12 -16.12 6.69
C PHE A 52 -11.81 -17.30 7.34
N ARG A 53 -13.12 -17.47 7.10
CA ARG A 53 -13.93 -18.53 7.70
C ARG A 53 -14.68 -19.32 6.65
N ASP A 54 -14.96 -20.58 6.97
CA ASP A 54 -15.78 -21.50 6.18
C ASP A 54 -15.35 -21.58 4.70
N LEU A 55 -14.04 -21.56 4.47
CA LEU A 55 -13.45 -21.59 3.14
C LEU A 55 -13.65 -22.97 2.49
N LYS A 56 -14.05 -22.98 1.23
CA LYS A 56 -14.27 -24.20 0.44
C LYS A 56 -13.46 -24.14 -0.84
N PHE A 57 -12.52 -25.08 -0.98
CA PHE A 57 -11.67 -25.20 -2.17
C PHE A 57 -11.66 -26.66 -2.62
N ASP A 58 -12.18 -26.96 -3.81
CA ASP A 58 -11.99 -28.24 -4.51
C ASP A 58 -12.10 -29.50 -3.62
N GLY A 59 -13.14 -29.55 -2.76
CA GLY A 59 -13.40 -30.68 -1.84
C GLY A 59 -12.73 -30.58 -0.47
N LEU A 60 -11.88 -29.59 -0.23
CA LEU A 60 -11.31 -29.22 1.06
C LEU A 60 -12.17 -28.14 1.73
N SER A 61 -12.54 -28.38 2.99
CA SER A 61 -13.18 -27.38 3.84
C SER A 61 -12.18 -26.92 4.88
N ILE A 62 -11.88 -25.62 4.90
CA ILE A 62 -11.00 -24.99 5.89
C ILE A 62 -11.89 -24.13 6.80
N PRO A 63 -12.11 -24.51 8.07
CA PRO A 63 -12.99 -23.77 8.97
C PRO A 63 -12.53 -22.34 9.20
N GLU A 64 -11.23 -22.14 9.35
CA GLU A 64 -10.64 -20.84 9.65
C GLU A 64 -9.21 -20.75 9.10
N LEU A 65 -8.83 -19.59 8.58
CA LEU A 65 -7.50 -19.30 8.08
C LEU A 65 -7.16 -17.84 8.33
N ASP A 66 -6.12 -17.57 9.13
CA ASP A 66 -5.50 -16.25 9.18
C ASP A 66 -4.49 -16.12 8.05
N ALA A 67 -4.72 -15.17 7.14
CA ALA A 67 -3.81 -14.90 6.06
C ALA A 67 -3.78 -13.41 5.64
N LYS A 68 -2.63 -13.00 5.10
CA LYS A 68 -2.53 -11.78 4.28
C LYS A 68 -2.71 -12.13 2.81
N LEU A 69 -3.03 -11.14 2.00
CA LEU A 69 -3.19 -11.28 0.56
C LEU A 69 -2.21 -10.40 -0.20
N SER A 70 -1.80 -10.85 -1.38
CA SER A 70 -1.10 -10.02 -2.38
C SER A 70 -1.55 -10.40 -3.79
N LEU A 71 -1.23 -9.58 -4.79
CA LEU A 71 -1.38 -9.96 -6.20
C LEU A 71 -0.06 -10.45 -6.78
N LYS A 72 -0.14 -11.32 -7.78
CA LYS A 72 0.99 -11.70 -8.63
C LYS A 72 0.57 -11.67 -10.10
N LYS A 73 1.53 -11.39 -10.99
CA LYS A 73 1.36 -11.60 -12.43
C LYS A 73 1.90 -12.97 -12.77
N ASP A 74 1.07 -13.81 -13.37
CA ASP A 74 1.46 -15.12 -13.89
C ASP A 74 2.21 -14.99 -15.22
N GLN A 75 2.74 -16.11 -15.71
CA GLN A 75 3.59 -16.15 -16.91
C GLN A 75 2.84 -15.74 -18.19
N ASP A 76 1.54 -15.99 -18.24
CA ASP A 76 0.63 -15.58 -19.33
C ASP A 76 0.14 -14.13 -19.20
N GLY A 77 0.56 -13.43 -18.14
CA GLY A 77 0.18 -12.05 -17.85
C GLY A 77 -1.13 -11.90 -17.07
N THR A 78 -1.82 -12.99 -16.72
CA THR A 78 -2.99 -12.90 -15.84
C THR A 78 -2.59 -12.49 -14.43
N VAL A 79 -3.54 -11.89 -13.72
CA VAL A 79 -3.35 -11.48 -12.32
C VAL A 79 -4.12 -12.44 -11.44
N SER A 80 -3.41 -13.07 -10.50
CA SER A 80 -4.02 -13.97 -9.53
C SER A 80 -3.83 -13.44 -8.11
N LEU A 81 -4.64 -13.95 -7.19
CA LEU A 81 -4.48 -13.70 -5.77
C LEU A 81 -3.45 -14.68 -5.20
N ASN A 82 -2.64 -14.19 -4.27
CA ASN A 82 -1.75 -15.02 -3.48
C ASN A 82 -2.14 -14.92 -2.01
N VAL A 83 -2.27 -16.07 -1.35
CA VAL A 83 -2.69 -16.19 0.06
C VAL A 83 -1.46 -16.53 0.89
N HIS A 84 -1.19 -15.70 1.90
CA HIS A 84 -0.02 -15.78 2.77
C HIS A 84 -0.46 -16.18 4.18
N PRO A 85 -0.59 -17.48 4.48
CA PRO A 85 -0.99 -17.96 5.80
C PRO A 85 0.13 -17.81 6.82
N ILE A 86 -0.20 -18.00 8.10
CA ILE A 86 0.82 -18.06 9.17
C ILE A 86 1.58 -19.39 9.08
N TYR A 87 2.83 -19.36 8.62
CA TYR A 87 3.67 -20.55 8.56
C TYR A 87 4.24 -20.91 9.93
N LYS A 88 4.49 -22.21 10.16
CA LYS A 88 5.14 -22.69 11.41
C LYS A 88 6.60 -22.24 11.47
N VAL A 89 7.31 -22.37 10.34
CA VAL A 89 8.73 -22.08 10.18
C VAL A 89 8.90 -21.23 8.92
N ALA A 90 9.77 -20.24 8.98
CA ALA A 90 10.10 -19.42 7.83
C ALA A 90 10.85 -20.24 6.78
N LYS A 91 10.42 -20.13 5.52
CA LYS A 91 11.17 -20.68 4.38
C LYS A 91 12.35 -19.75 4.10
N SER A 92 13.53 -20.30 3.83
CA SER A 92 14.70 -19.49 3.43
C SER A 92 14.41 -18.75 2.12
N HIS A 93 14.95 -17.54 1.99
CA HIS A 93 14.93 -16.77 0.75
C HIS A 93 16.20 -17.10 -0.06
N GLU A 94 16.06 -17.37 -1.36
CA GLU A 94 17.15 -17.84 -2.24
C GLU A 94 18.37 -16.92 -2.30
N LEU A 95 18.17 -15.61 -2.11
CA LEU A 95 19.24 -14.60 -2.14
C LEU A 95 19.84 -14.26 -0.76
N LEU A 96 19.30 -14.81 0.32
CA LEU A 96 19.78 -14.53 1.67
C LEU A 96 20.64 -15.69 2.18
N ASP A 97 21.74 -15.36 2.81
CA ASP A 97 22.44 -16.32 3.65
C ASP A 97 21.75 -16.50 5.01
N GLU A 98 22.23 -17.46 5.80
CA GLU A 98 21.65 -17.78 7.11
C GLU A 98 21.76 -16.61 8.11
N ASN A 99 22.89 -15.91 8.13
CA ASN A 99 23.12 -14.79 9.03
C ASN A 99 22.23 -13.59 8.68
N GLU A 100 22.10 -13.28 7.39
CA GLU A 100 21.18 -12.27 6.87
C GLU A 100 19.72 -12.59 7.21
N SER A 101 19.33 -13.85 7.00
CA SER A 101 18.00 -14.35 7.36
C SER A 101 17.72 -14.18 8.85
N GLN A 102 18.68 -14.54 9.71
CA GLN A 102 18.56 -14.39 11.16
C GLN A 102 18.45 -12.93 11.59
N LYS A 103 19.27 -12.02 11.02
CA LYS A 103 19.21 -10.59 11.34
C LYS A 103 17.84 -9.98 11.03
N LEU A 104 17.26 -10.32 9.88
CA LEU A 104 15.90 -9.89 9.52
C LEU A 104 14.84 -10.49 10.44
N GLN A 105 14.96 -11.77 10.78
CA GLN A 105 14.02 -12.46 11.69
C GLN A 105 14.06 -11.93 13.12
N ASN A 106 15.24 -11.57 13.61
CA ASN A 106 15.45 -11.01 14.94
C ASN A 106 15.10 -9.51 15.03
N GLY A 107 14.83 -8.86 13.89
CA GLY A 107 14.59 -7.42 13.80
C GLY A 107 15.84 -6.58 14.10
N GLU A 108 17.04 -7.12 13.84
CA GLU A 108 18.31 -6.39 13.94
C GLU A 108 18.48 -5.41 12.78
N ILE A 109 17.91 -5.76 11.63
CA ILE A 109 17.78 -4.93 10.43
C ILE A 109 16.37 -5.12 9.86
N ASP A 110 15.84 -4.09 9.21
CA ASP A 110 14.46 -4.10 8.71
C ASP A 110 14.35 -4.70 7.30
N ASN A 111 15.40 -4.54 6.50
CA ASN A 111 15.48 -5.02 5.12
C ASN A 111 16.93 -5.22 4.66
N ILE A 112 17.10 -5.93 3.54
CA ILE A 112 18.37 -6.13 2.85
C ILE A 112 18.18 -5.91 1.35
N ALA A 113 19.06 -5.14 0.72
CA ALA A 113 19.12 -5.03 -0.74
C ALA A 113 19.96 -6.16 -1.34
N LYS A 114 19.44 -6.81 -2.39
CA LYS A 114 20.13 -7.85 -3.15
C LYS A 114 20.02 -7.60 -4.65
N ASP A 115 21.02 -8.07 -5.37
CA ASP A 115 21.01 -8.12 -6.82
C ASP A 115 20.44 -9.47 -7.29
N GLN A 116 19.43 -9.42 -8.15
CA GLN A 116 18.76 -10.58 -8.72
C GLN A 116 18.94 -10.60 -10.24
N GLU A 117 19.47 -11.70 -10.78
CA GLU A 117 19.53 -11.92 -12.23
C GLU A 117 18.12 -12.29 -12.74
N VAL A 118 17.58 -11.47 -13.65
CA VAL A 118 16.22 -11.66 -14.21
C VAL A 118 16.29 -12.34 -15.57
N GLN A 119 17.35 -12.07 -16.32
CA GLN A 119 17.70 -12.66 -17.61
C GLN A 119 19.23 -12.64 -17.72
N LYS A 120 19.80 -13.45 -18.59
CA LYS A 120 21.26 -13.55 -18.77
C LYS A 120 21.91 -12.17 -18.90
N GLY A 121 22.71 -11.77 -17.91
CA GLY A 121 23.41 -10.48 -17.87
C GLY A 121 22.56 -9.25 -17.52
N LYS A 122 21.27 -9.43 -17.18
CA LYS A 122 20.37 -8.38 -16.71
C LYS A 122 20.07 -8.59 -15.23
N VAL A 123 20.66 -7.74 -14.41
CA VAL A 123 20.48 -7.70 -12.95
C VAL A 123 19.48 -6.60 -12.61
N ARG A 124 18.62 -6.85 -11.62
CA ARG A 124 17.85 -5.81 -10.93
C ARG A 124 18.13 -5.85 -9.44
N LYS A 125 18.04 -4.70 -8.78
CA LYS A 125 18.02 -4.65 -7.32
C LYS A 125 16.65 -5.08 -6.82
N ILE A 126 16.62 -5.83 -5.72
CA ILE A 126 15.41 -6.12 -4.95
C ILE A 126 15.68 -5.81 -3.47
N ILE A 127 14.64 -5.40 -2.76
CA ILE A 127 14.67 -5.22 -1.31
C ILE A 127 13.94 -6.39 -0.68
N ILE A 128 14.54 -7.03 0.31
CA ILE A 128 13.99 -8.20 1.02
C ILE A 128 13.65 -7.81 2.45
N GLU A 129 12.43 -8.12 2.89
CA GLU A 129 11.91 -7.86 4.23
C GLU A 129 11.43 -9.17 4.87
N TYR A 130 11.36 -9.23 6.20
CA TYR A 130 10.75 -10.34 6.93
C TYR A 130 9.36 -9.96 7.50
N ASP A 131 8.33 -10.71 7.12
CA ASP A 131 6.99 -10.62 7.68
C ASP A 131 6.88 -11.54 8.90
N GLU A 132 6.93 -10.95 10.09
CA GLU A 132 6.82 -11.69 11.35
C GLU A 132 5.45 -12.35 11.54
N GLN A 133 4.39 -11.79 10.93
CA GLN A 133 3.02 -12.31 11.10
C GLN A 133 2.82 -13.58 10.28
N THR A 134 3.35 -13.64 9.06
CA THR A 134 3.23 -14.83 8.20
C THR A 134 4.45 -15.75 8.29
N LYS A 135 5.56 -15.29 8.89
CA LYS A 135 6.88 -15.92 8.89
C LYS A 135 7.43 -16.13 7.49
N GLU A 136 7.40 -15.11 6.67
CA GLU A 136 7.89 -15.18 5.30
C GLU A 136 8.87 -14.06 5.00
N PHE A 137 9.84 -14.34 4.15
CA PHE A 137 10.59 -13.29 3.47
C PHE A 137 9.83 -12.85 2.25
N ILE A 138 9.68 -11.53 2.10
CA ILE A 138 9.08 -10.92 0.93
C ILE A 138 10.10 -10.05 0.22
N SER A 139 9.89 -9.81 -1.06
CA SER A 139 10.72 -8.88 -1.80
C SER A 139 9.92 -7.95 -2.68
N TYR A 140 10.48 -6.76 -2.91
CA TYR A 140 9.92 -5.79 -3.83
C TYR A 140 11.03 -5.13 -4.66
N ASP A 141 10.63 -4.56 -5.80
CA ASP A 141 11.50 -3.83 -6.71
C ASP A 141 11.48 -2.34 -6.32
N PRO A 142 12.61 -1.76 -5.89
CA PRO A 142 12.67 -0.36 -5.46
C PRO A 142 12.28 0.63 -6.57
N GLU A 143 12.43 0.25 -7.84
CA GLU A 143 12.02 1.10 -8.98
C GLU A 143 10.51 1.12 -9.21
N LYS A 144 9.76 0.21 -8.57
CA LYS A 144 8.30 0.19 -8.61
C LYS A 144 7.66 0.85 -7.39
N VAL A 145 8.47 1.35 -6.45
CA VAL A 145 7.97 2.03 -5.26
C VAL A 145 7.44 3.41 -5.64
N SER A 146 6.19 3.65 -5.29
CA SER A 146 5.57 4.97 -5.43
C SER A 146 6.07 5.90 -4.32
N VAL A 147 6.85 6.91 -4.69
CA VAL A 147 7.46 7.85 -3.75
C VAL A 147 6.58 9.11 -3.59
N PRO A 148 6.29 9.58 -2.38
CA PRO A 148 5.61 10.85 -2.19
C PRO A 148 6.51 12.01 -2.62
N LEU A 149 5.91 13.03 -3.26
CA LEU A 149 6.57 14.28 -3.60
C LEU A 149 6.93 15.08 -2.33
N LYS A 150 5.99 15.11 -1.38
CA LYS A 150 6.17 15.78 -0.09
C LYS A 150 5.67 14.92 1.06
N VAL A 151 6.32 15.06 2.21
CA VAL A 151 5.85 14.54 3.51
C VAL A 151 5.93 15.68 4.52
N ASN A 152 4.86 15.94 5.26
CA ASN A 152 4.77 17.01 6.25
C ASN A 152 5.27 18.37 5.72
N SER A 153 4.79 18.76 4.53
CA SER A 153 5.13 19.99 3.78
C SER A 153 6.54 20.03 3.18
N GLU A 154 7.42 19.12 3.56
CA GLU A 154 8.79 19.03 3.07
C GLU A 154 8.86 18.24 1.76
N THR A 155 9.52 18.79 0.75
CA THR A 155 9.81 18.07 -0.51
C THR A 155 10.95 17.11 -0.30
N LEU A 156 10.78 15.85 -0.69
CA LEU A 156 11.87 14.87 -0.58
C LEU A 156 12.97 15.18 -1.59
N ASN A 157 14.22 15.18 -1.13
CA ASN A 157 15.40 15.30 -1.99
C ASN A 157 15.78 13.93 -2.60
N GLU A 158 16.75 13.89 -3.52
CA GLU A 158 17.15 12.67 -4.22
C GLU A 158 17.64 11.56 -3.29
N GLU A 159 18.38 11.91 -2.23
CA GLU A 159 18.85 10.95 -1.22
C GLU A 159 17.68 10.37 -0.42
N GLN A 160 16.76 11.22 0.04
CA GLN A 160 15.55 10.79 0.76
C GLN A 160 14.64 9.92 -0.13
N ILE A 161 14.59 10.21 -1.44
CA ILE A 161 13.86 9.39 -2.42
C ILE A 161 14.49 8.00 -2.55
N ASP A 162 15.82 7.91 -2.67
CA ASP A 162 16.53 6.62 -2.74
C ASP A 162 16.40 5.83 -1.44
N GLN A 163 16.56 6.51 -0.30
CA GLN A 163 16.33 5.93 1.03
C GLN A 163 14.92 5.34 1.13
N PHE A 164 13.89 6.11 0.76
CA PHE A 164 12.51 5.62 0.79
C PHE A 164 12.32 4.41 -0.14
N LYS A 165 12.77 4.50 -1.40
CA LYS A 165 12.66 3.39 -2.37
C LYS A 165 13.35 2.11 -1.89
N THR A 166 14.46 2.25 -1.18
CA THR A 166 15.25 1.10 -0.70
C THR A 166 14.88 0.64 0.70
N GLY A 167 13.82 1.21 1.30
CA GLY A 167 13.35 0.84 2.64
C GLY A 167 14.22 1.36 3.78
N GLN A 168 15.15 2.28 3.51
CA GLN A 168 15.93 2.96 4.55
C GLN A 168 15.08 4.03 5.25
N ILE A 169 15.52 4.43 6.45
CA ILE A 169 14.88 5.50 7.21
C ILE A 169 15.17 6.84 6.52
N VAL A 170 14.10 7.55 6.19
CA VAL A 170 14.11 8.95 5.81
C VAL A 170 13.85 9.80 7.05
N GLU A 171 14.65 10.85 7.23
CA GLU A 171 14.46 11.84 8.30
C GLU A 171 14.18 13.22 7.68
N LEU A 172 13.11 13.86 8.16
CA LEU A 172 12.73 15.23 7.77
C LEU A 172 13.39 16.26 8.68
N SER A 173 13.37 17.52 8.27
CA SER A 173 13.89 18.64 9.06
C SER A 173 13.19 18.86 10.41
N ASP A 174 11.93 18.42 10.54
CA ASP A 174 11.17 18.48 11.80
C ASP A 174 11.42 17.27 12.72
N GLY A 175 12.37 16.38 12.35
CA GLY A 175 12.75 15.18 13.09
C GLY A 175 11.85 13.97 12.83
N THR A 176 10.80 14.10 11.99
CA THR A 176 9.95 12.97 11.60
C THR A 176 10.78 11.91 10.88
N LYS A 177 10.64 10.64 11.28
CA LYS A 177 11.29 9.50 10.64
C LYS A 177 10.26 8.56 10.04
N PHE A 178 10.50 8.13 8.81
CA PHE A 178 9.64 7.18 8.13
C PHE A 178 10.41 6.31 7.14
N GLN A 179 9.84 5.17 6.78
CA GLN A 179 10.43 4.25 5.81
C GLN A 179 9.34 3.57 4.99
N HIS A 180 9.66 3.22 3.75
CA HIS A 180 8.80 2.34 2.95
C HIS A 180 8.80 0.92 3.51
N THR A 181 7.70 0.20 3.29
CA THR A 181 7.64 -1.25 3.52
C THR A 181 6.59 -1.87 2.60
N ALA A 182 6.76 -3.15 2.23
CA ALA A 182 5.76 -3.91 1.50
C ALA A 182 4.90 -4.81 2.42
N LEU A 183 5.21 -4.82 3.72
CA LEU A 183 4.59 -5.70 4.73
C LEU A 183 3.17 -5.28 5.18
N ASN A 184 2.79 -4.02 4.92
CA ASN A 184 1.51 -3.46 5.36
C ASN A 184 0.83 -2.65 4.25
N PRO A 185 -0.48 -2.39 4.38
CA PRO A 185 -1.26 -1.77 3.32
C PRO A 185 -0.91 -0.31 3.03
N GLN A 186 -0.56 0.45 4.07
CA GLN A 186 -0.16 1.84 3.94
C GLN A 186 1.22 1.96 3.29
N GLY A 187 2.01 0.88 3.29
CA GLY A 187 3.38 0.74 2.80
C GLY A 187 4.34 1.81 3.27
N ILE A 188 4.08 2.29 4.48
CA ILE A 188 4.91 3.23 5.19
C ILE A 188 4.86 2.87 6.66
N ARG A 189 5.99 3.05 7.34
CA ARG A 189 6.10 3.04 8.79
C ARG A 189 6.71 4.34 9.24
N SER A 190 6.37 4.80 10.44
CA SER A 190 6.89 6.06 10.95
C SER A 190 6.93 6.08 12.47
N ASP A 191 7.83 6.89 13.03
CA ASP A 191 7.83 7.27 14.44
C ASP A 191 6.65 8.18 14.82
N ASN A 192 5.88 8.65 13.83
CA ASN A 192 4.64 9.39 13.97
C ASN A 192 3.43 8.55 13.54
N LYS A 193 2.32 8.62 14.29
CA LYS A 193 1.04 7.98 13.92
C LYS A 193 0.34 8.65 12.74
N ARG A 194 0.79 9.85 12.34
CA ARG A 194 0.17 10.69 11.31
C ARG A 194 1.23 11.29 10.41
N LEU A 195 0.96 11.26 9.11
CA LEU A 195 1.76 11.93 8.08
C LEU A 195 0.83 12.56 7.04
N ALA A 196 1.26 13.69 6.51
CA ALA A 196 0.58 14.38 5.42
C ALA A 196 1.43 14.26 4.16
N LEU A 197 0.94 13.56 3.15
CA LEU A 197 1.68 13.24 1.92
C LEU A 197 1.11 14.01 0.72
N SER A 198 1.97 14.36 -0.22
CA SER A 198 1.58 14.78 -1.56
C SER A 198 2.12 13.79 -2.57
N VAL A 199 1.30 13.32 -3.50
CA VAL A 199 1.68 12.34 -4.52
C VAL A 199 1.25 12.84 -5.91
N LEU A 200 1.99 12.49 -6.95
CA LEU A 200 1.60 12.80 -8.32
C LEU A 200 0.65 11.71 -8.86
N PHE A 201 -0.57 12.09 -9.25
CA PHE A 201 -1.60 11.17 -9.75
C PHE A 201 -2.30 11.78 -10.97
N ASP A 202 -2.37 11.03 -12.08
CA ASP A 202 -3.09 11.39 -13.32
C ASP A 202 -2.93 12.86 -13.76
N ALA A 203 -1.68 13.34 -13.79
CA ALA A 203 -1.26 14.71 -14.13
C ALA A 203 -1.59 15.83 -13.11
N GLY A 204 -2.00 15.49 -11.89
CA GLY A 204 -2.20 16.43 -10.78
C GLY A 204 -1.54 15.99 -9.47
N ILE A 205 -1.46 16.91 -8.49
CA ILE A 205 -0.99 16.57 -7.14
C ILE A 205 -2.20 16.13 -6.32
N SER A 206 -2.16 14.92 -5.78
CA SER A 206 -3.11 14.43 -4.78
C SER A 206 -2.52 14.55 -3.39
N TYR A 207 -3.35 14.96 -2.44
CA TYR A 207 -2.99 15.15 -1.04
C TYR A 207 -3.65 14.07 -0.19
N LEU A 208 -2.85 13.41 0.66
CA LEU A 208 -3.27 12.29 1.49
C LEU A 208 -2.89 12.55 2.94
N VAL A 209 -3.82 12.33 3.86
CA VAL A 209 -3.54 12.33 5.30
C VAL A 209 -3.63 10.90 5.79
N TYR A 210 -2.49 10.35 6.21
CA TYR A 210 -2.41 9.02 6.80
C TYR A 210 -2.56 9.13 8.32
N LYS A 211 -3.32 8.20 8.89
CA LYS A 211 -3.57 8.07 10.33
C LYS A 211 -3.35 6.61 10.73
N GLY A 212 -2.99 6.39 11.99
CA GLY A 212 -2.75 5.04 12.52
C GLY A 212 -1.58 4.34 11.85
N ILE A 213 -0.58 5.11 11.38
CA ILE A 213 0.61 4.57 10.73
C ILE A 213 1.31 3.60 11.68
N GLN A 214 1.73 2.44 11.16
CA GLN A 214 2.45 1.47 11.96
C GLN A 214 3.84 2.02 12.36
N ALA A 215 4.29 1.70 13.57
CA ALA A 215 5.60 2.14 14.06
C ALA A 215 6.75 1.55 13.24
N LEU A 216 7.89 2.26 13.21
CA LEU A 216 9.17 1.72 12.76
C LEU A 216 9.52 0.46 13.59
N LYS A 217 10.14 -0.55 12.96
CA LYS A 217 10.43 -1.83 13.60
C LYS A 217 11.59 -1.77 14.60
N ASN A 218 12.59 -0.92 14.33
CA ASN A 218 13.80 -0.85 15.16
C ASN A 218 13.45 -0.53 16.63
N ARG A 219 14.10 -1.24 17.57
CA ARG A 219 13.99 -1.03 19.03
C ARG A 219 14.33 0.40 19.49
N ALA A 220 14.85 1.25 18.60
CA ALA A 220 15.02 2.68 18.82
C ALA A 220 13.69 3.47 18.88
N ALA A 221 12.58 2.95 18.36
CA ALA A 221 11.25 3.55 18.51
C ALA A 221 10.69 3.19 19.91
N LYS A 222 11.29 3.74 20.98
CA LYS A 222 10.77 3.54 22.34
C LYS A 222 9.33 4.05 22.49
N PHE A 223 8.92 5.02 21.67
CA PHE A 223 7.57 5.57 21.63
C PHE A 223 7.24 6.05 20.20
N GLN A 224 5.98 5.89 19.79
CA GLN A 224 5.45 6.50 18.57
C GLN A 224 4.66 7.75 18.95
N ASN A 225 5.02 8.90 18.39
CA ASN A 225 4.37 10.18 18.67
C ASN A 225 3.02 10.28 17.95
N GLU A 226 2.13 11.16 18.43
CA GLU A 226 0.84 11.39 17.78
C GLU A 226 0.96 12.02 16.38
N GLY A 227 2.12 12.62 16.05
CA GLY A 227 2.39 13.12 14.69
C GLY A 227 1.75 14.48 14.37
N PHE A 228 1.45 15.31 15.38
CA PHE A 228 1.03 16.71 15.18
C PHE A 228 2.23 17.65 15.09
N THR A 229 3.21 17.33 14.24
CA THR A 229 4.40 18.17 14.06
C THR A 229 4.04 19.49 13.36
N ASN A 230 4.95 20.47 13.42
CA ASN A 230 4.78 21.72 12.68
C ASN A 230 4.61 21.46 11.18
N GLY A 231 5.43 20.57 10.60
CA GLY A 231 5.34 20.19 9.20
C GLY A 231 4.00 19.53 8.84
N TYR A 232 3.50 18.63 9.68
CA TYR A 232 2.19 18.00 9.51
C TYR A 232 1.05 19.02 9.57
N ASN A 233 1.03 19.87 10.60
CA ASN A 233 -0.03 20.86 10.79
C ASN A 233 -0.07 21.86 9.64
N GLN A 234 1.10 22.31 9.17
CA GLN A 234 1.22 23.17 8.00
C GLN A 234 0.69 22.47 6.74
N ALA A 235 1.06 21.21 6.52
CA ALA A 235 0.63 20.46 5.33
C ALA A 235 -0.89 20.34 5.29
N VAL A 236 -1.49 20.00 6.43
CA VAL A 236 -2.94 19.90 6.57
C VAL A 236 -3.60 21.27 6.35
N ALA A 237 -3.03 22.36 6.86
CA ALA A 237 -3.54 23.72 6.63
C ALA A 237 -3.52 24.10 5.14
N ASP A 238 -2.41 23.85 4.45
CA ASP A 238 -2.25 24.11 3.02
C ASP A 238 -3.26 23.31 2.20
N MET A 239 -3.47 22.03 2.55
CA MET A 239 -4.48 21.18 1.91
C MET A 239 -5.90 21.71 2.12
N LYS A 240 -6.22 22.29 3.30
CA LYS A 240 -7.54 22.90 3.55
C LYS A 240 -7.77 24.11 2.65
N GLN A 241 -6.77 24.98 2.55
CA GLN A 241 -6.86 26.22 1.76
C GLN A 241 -7.11 25.94 0.28
N LYS A 242 -6.54 24.84 -0.24
CA LYS A 242 -6.74 24.42 -1.64
C LYS A 242 -8.06 23.67 -1.88
N GLY A 243 -8.81 23.33 -0.83
CA GLY A 243 -10.03 22.51 -0.97
C GLY A 243 -9.75 21.04 -1.31
N GLU A 244 -8.52 20.56 -1.08
CA GLU A 244 -8.01 19.28 -1.58
C GLU A 244 -7.80 18.23 -0.49
N LEU A 245 -8.25 18.51 0.74
CA LEU A 245 -8.22 17.52 1.82
C LEU A 245 -9.08 16.30 1.46
N LYS A 246 -8.41 15.22 1.05
CA LYS A 246 -8.98 13.88 1.02
C LYS A 246 -8.44 13.14 2.24
N ASP A 247 -9.35 12.73 3.12
CA ASP A 247 -9.00 11.68 4.10
C ASP A 247 -8.61 10.44 3.28
N SER A 248 -7.64 9.64 3.72
CA SER A 248 -7.23 8.42 3.00
C SER A 248 -8.38 7.41 2.81
N ASN A 249 -9.53 7.66 3.45
CA ASN A 249 -10.77 6.89 3.41
C ASN A 249 -11.80 7.28 2.31
N VAL A 250 -11.43 7.90 1.18
CA VAL A 250 -12.39 8.30 0.10
C VAL A 250 -12.26 7.44 -1.19
N THR A 251 -13.38 7.07 -1.86
CA THR A 251 -13.39 6.18 -3.06
C THR A 251 -13.17 6.95 -4.36
N ILE A 252 -12.62 6.27 -5.37
CA ILE A 252 -12.81 6.64 -6.79
C ILE A 252 -14.30 6.79 -7.13
N GLN A 253 -15.17 5.90 -6.63
CA GLN A 253 -16.63 6.04 -6.75
C GLN A 253 -17.19 7.33 -6.11
N GLN A 254 -16.67 7.77 -4.95
CA GLN A 254 -17.08 9.01 -4.30
C GLN A 254 -16.54 10.27 -5.01
N LEU A 255 -15.47 10.12 -5.81
CA LEU A 255 -14.97 11.15 -6.73
C LEU A 255 -15.81 11.21 -8.02
N ILE A 256 -16.29 10.06 -8.51
CA ILE A 256 -17.21 9.97 -9.66
C ILE A 256 -18.60 10.51 -9.30
N ASP A 257 -19.15 10.14 -8.14
CA ASP A 257 -20.47 10.57 -7.68
C ASP A 257 -20.54 12.08 -7.39
N LYS A 258 -19.40 12.74 -7.09
CA LYS A 258 -19.31 14.20 -6.93
C LYS A 258 -19.23 14.98 -8.25
N HIS A 259 -18.86 14.33 -9.36
CA HIS A 259 -18.73 14.94 -10.69
C HIS A 259 -19.83 14.51 -11.67
N THR A 260 -20.83 13.77 -11.22
CA THR A 260 -22.06 13.61 -11.97
C THR A 260 -22.96 14.81 -11.65
N PRO A 261 -23.12 15.81 -12.53
CA PRO A 261 -24.15 16.81 -12.30
C PRO A 261 -25.47 16.06 -12.19
N ASN A 262 -26.21 16.31 -11.10
CA ASN A 262 -27.63 15.99 -11.05
C ASN A 262 -28.22 16.52 -12.36
N GLN A 263 -28.57 15.61 -13.28
CA GLN A 263 -29.50 15.96 -14.34
C GLN A 263 -30.81 16.21 -13.61
N GLU A 264 -31.00 17.47 -13.21
CA GLU A 264 -32.30 17.99 -12.86
C GLU A 264 -33.25 17.60 -13.98
N SER A 265 -34.22 16.77 -13.61
CA SER A 265 -35.46 16.55 -14.33
C SER A 265 -36.10 17.91 -14.64
N ARG A 266 -35.73 18.52 -15.76
CA ARG A 266 -36.51 19.56 -16.43
C ARG A 266 -37.62 18.85 -17.20
N GLY A 267 -38.68 18.49 -16.50
CA GLY A 267 -39.88 17.87 -17.02
C GLY A 267 -41.11 18.73 -16.75
N TYR A 268 -41.36 19.67 -17.66
CA TYR A 268 -42.64 20.34 -17.99
C TYR A 268 -43.68 20.56 -16.88
N GLY A 269 -43.74 21.80 -16.39
CA GLY A 269 -44.96 22.35 -15.80
C GLY A 269 -46.07 22.41 -16.83
N ARG A 270 -47.13 21.60 -16.64
CA ARG A 270 -48.40 21.81 -17.32
C ARG A 270 -49.14 22.96 -16.63
N SER A 271 -49.17 24.10 -17.32
CA SER A 271 -50.20 25.11 -17.11
C SER A 271 -51.57 24.50 -17.42
N SER A 272 -52.50 24.58 -16.48
CA SER A 272 -53.93 24.46 -16.76
C SER A 272 -54.66 25.51 -15.93
N SER A 273 -55.13 26.54 -16.61
CA SER A 273 -56.12 27.51 -16.12
C SER A 273 -56.74 28.19 -17.33
N ARG A 274 -57.86 27.62 -17.78
CA ARG A 274 -59.11 28.21 -18.31
C ARG A 274 -59.78 27.26 -19.27
#